data_AF-A0A6P6FSM1-F1
#
_entry.id   AF-A0A6P6FSM1-F1
#
_cell.length_a   1.000
_cell.length_b   1.000
_cell.length_c   1.000
_cell.angle_alpha   90.00
_cell.angle_beta   90.00
_cell.angle_gamma   90.00
#
_symmetry.space_group_name_H-M   'P 1'
#
loop_
_entity.id
_entity.type
_entity.pdbx_description
1 polymer ?
#
loop_
_entity_poly.entity_id
_entity_poly.type
_entity_poly.pdbx_seq_one_letter_code
_entity_poly.pdbx_strand_id
1 'polypeptide(L)'
;MELGECKSTFNLEKAVCNHGFFMMAPNNWIPSTKTLQRPLRLSDDTTSTVVSISHPPCHSFLLLKILLHSQFPPSSPDRHAILAQVGRMLRISDRDERDVREFQKACPKAKARGFGRLFRSPSIFEDAVKSILLCNCTWSKSLQMAQALCELQFDLTNTRKGKGKRKRGKSSTPLQAEVRMGNFPTSKELASLEESYLREKYPVLGYRAKYILQLAKNVESGRVSLQEMEETMNKEPYDYERVYQELSHLNGFGLWLNRITVNFTWTAFPFQQIEL
;
A
#
# COMPACT_ATOMS: atom_id res chain seq x y z
N MET A 1 10.37 15.94 1.17
CA MET A 1 9.67 15.78 -0.12
C MET A 1 8.84 17.02 -0.33
N GLU A 2 9.15 17.81 -1.35
CA GLU A 2 8.37 19.02 -1.67
C GLU A 2 6.93 18.64 -2.01
N LEU A 3 5.98 19.46 -1.55
CA LEU A 3 4.55 19.26 -1.84
C LEU A 3 4.12 19.91 -3.16
N GLY A 4 4.96 20.77 -3.76
CA GLY A 4 4.66 21.47 -5.00
C GLY A 4 3.33 22.24 -4.91
N GLU A 5 2.44 22.02 -5.88
CA GLU A 5 1.10 22.59 -5.94
C GLU A 5 0.22 22.24 -4.72
N CYS A 6 0.51 21.14 -4.03
CA CYS A 6 -0.27 20.70 -2.86
C CYS A 6 0.05 21.53 -1.59
N LYS A 7 1.08 22.38 -1.59
CA LYS A 7 1.63 23.03 -0.38
C LYS A 7 0.60 23.75 0.50
N SER A 8 -0.43 24.34 -0.10
CA SER A 8 -1.41 25.17 0.60
C SER A 8 -2.63 24.39 1.11
N THR A 9 -2.86 23.19 0.56
CA THR A 9 -4.08 22.39 0.81
C THR A 9 -3.77 21.06 1.48
N PHE A 10 -2.52 20.60 1.46
CA PHE A 10 -2.15 19.29 1.96
C PHE A 10 -2.18 19.23 3.49
N ASN A 11 -2.76 18.15 4.01
CA ASN A 11 -2.69 17.79 5.41
C ASN A 11 -2.49 16.28 5.52
N LEU A 12 -1.38 15.85 6.12
CA LEU A 12 -1.02 14.43 6.17
C LEU A 12 -2.06 13.57 6.87
N GLU A 13 -2.56 14.02 8.02
CA GLU A 13 -3.57 13.27 8.78
C GLU A 13 -4.85 13.09 7.97
N LYS A 14 -5.33 14.12 7.26
CA LYS A 14 -6.50 13.99 6.37
C LYS A 14 -6.21 13.12 5.15
N ALA A 15 -4.99 13.17 4.62
CA ALA A 15 -4.57 12.36 3.47
C ALA A 15 -4.33 10.87 3.81
N VAL A 16 -4.03 10.54 5.07
CA VAL A 16 -3.80 9.16 5.53
C VAL A 16 -5.05 8.59 6.21
N CYS A 17 -5.61 9.30 7.18
CA CYS A 17 -6.71 8.84 8.04
C CYS A 17 -8.09 9.16 7.45
N ASN A 18 -8.29 8.93 6.15
CA ASN A 18 -9.57 9.16 5.48
C ASN A 18 -10.48 7.92 5.38
N HIS A 19 -9.93 6.71 5.41
CA HIS A 19 -10.68 5.43 5.43
C HIS A 19 -9.83 4.32 6.04
N GLY A 20 -10.30 3.07 6.08
CA GLY A 20 -9.64 1.99 6.83
C GLY A 20 -8.23 1.55 6.37
N PHE A 21 -7.79 1.80 5.13
CA PHE A 21 -6.55 1.18 4.61
C PHE A 21 -5.28 1.55 5.38
N PHE A 22 -5.21 2.74 5.99
CA PHE A 22 -4.05 3.12 6.80
C PHE A 22 -3.91 2.26 8.06
N MET A 23 -4.95 1.53 8.48
CA MET A 23 -4.90 0.60 9.61
C MET A 23 -4.42 -0.79 9.21
N MET A 24 -4.43 -1.12 7.91
CA MET A 24 -3.96 -2.42 7.43
C MET A 24 -2.44 -2.45 7.43
N ALA A 25 -1.87 -3.53 7.96
CA ALA A 25 -0.43 -3.78 7.89
C ALA A 25 0.09 -3.63 6.43
N PRO A 26 1.33 -3.13 6.26
CA PRO A 26 2.30 -2.80 7.30
C PRO A 26 2.25 -1.33 7.75
N ASN A 27 1.13 -0.64 7.52
CA ASN A 27 0.96 0.75 7.97
C ASN A 27 0.86 0.83 9.49
N ASN A 28 1.57 1.79 10.08
CA ASN A 28 1.46 2.14 11.49
C ASN A 28 1.29 3.66 11.62
N TRP A 29 0.08 4.11 11.92
CA TRP A 29 -0.18 5.52 12.20
C TRP A 29 0.04 5.80 13.69
N ILE A 30 0.89 6.78 14.00
CA ILE A 30 1.16 7.24 15.37
C ILE A 30 0.35 8.53 15.61
N PRO A 31 -0.76 8.49 16.37
CA PRO A 31 -1.64 9.65 16.53
C PRO A 31 -0.96 10.82 17.26
N SER A 32 -0.13 10.52 18.27
CA SER A 32 0.52 11.54 19.11
C SER A 32 1.47 12.44 18.33
N THR A 33 2.10 11.91 17.27
CA THR A 33 3.07 12.63 16.44
C THR A 33 2.59 12.84 15.01
N LYS A 34 1.35 12.44 14.70
CA LYS A 34 0.76 12.47 13.35
C LYS A 34 1.72 11.93 12.28
N THR A 35 2.30 10.77 12.57
CA THR A 35 3.36 10.17 11.75
C THR A 35 2.89 8.82 11.20
N LEU A 36 3.01 8.64 9.89
CA LEU A 36 2.84 7.33 9.25
C LEU A 36 4.21 6.62 9.22
N GLN A 37 4.29 5.46 9.83
CA GLN A 37 5.46 4.57 9.72
C GLN A 37 5.10 3.32 8.93
N ARG A 38 5.98 2.94 7.99
CA ARG A 38 5.91 1.64 7.33
C ARG A 38 7.24 1.28 6.66
N PRO A 39 7.50 -0.01 6.40
CA PRO A 39 8.54 -0.41 5.46
C PRO A 39 8.19 0.02 4.03
N LEU A 40 9.17 0.54 3.30
CA LEU A 40 9.13 0.84 1.87
C LEU A 40 10.28 0.12 1.15
N ARG A 41 10.05 -0.30 -0.09
CA ARG A 41 11.10 -0.95 -0.90
C ARG A 41 12.18 0.05 -1.32
N LEU A 42 13.41 -0.44 -1.41
CA LEU A 42 14.52 0.25 -2.06
C LEU A 42 14.48 0.02 -3.58
N SER A 43 15.42 0.59 -4.31
CA SER A 43 15.46 0.52 -5.78
C SER A 43 15.71 -0.89 -6.33
N ASP A 44 16.21 -1.80 -5.51
CA ASP A 44 16.44 -3.22 -5.84
C ASP A 44 15.16 -4.08 -5.76
N ASP A 45 14.01 -3.50 -5.39
CA ASP A 45 12.70 -4.16 -5.24
C ASP A 45 12.65 -5.32 -4.23
N THR A 46 13.75 -5.58 -3.50
CA THR A 46 13.88 -6.74 -2.60
C THR A 46 14.20 -6.31 -1.17
N THR A 47 14.98 -5.26 -1.01
CA THR A 47 15.34 -4.70 0.29
C THR A 47 14.27 -3.69 0.71
N SER A 48 13.94 -3.66 2.00
CA SER A 48 13.02 -2.68 2.57
C SER A 48 13.66 -1.95 3.75
N THR A 49 13.25 -0.69 3.94
CA THR A 49 13.64 0.13 5.09
C THR A 49 12.39 0.76 5.71
N VAL A 50 12.38 0.92 7.04
CA VAL A 50 11.28 1.63 7.71
C VAL A 50 11.41 3.12 7.43
N VAL A 51 10.32 3.73 6.99
CA VAL A 51 10.22 5.18 6.73
C VAL A 51 9.15 5.74 7.63
N SER A 52 9.50 6.80 8.37
CA SER A 52 8.57 7.64 9.12
C SER A 52 8.27 8.90 8.32
N ILE A 53 7.00 9.16 8.06
CA ILE A 53 6.50 10.25 7.25
C ILE A 53 5.72 11.18 8.16
N SER A 54 6.14 12.44 8.26
CA SER A 54 5.46 13.46 9.04
C SER A 54 5.35 14.77 8.27
N HIS A 55 4.35 15.59 8.63
CA HIS A 55 4.11 16.90 8.04
C HIS A 55 4.09 17.94 9.15
N PRO A 56 5.21 18.66 9.36
CA PRO A 56 5.25 19.74 10.32
C PRO A 56 4.24 20.85 9.96
N PRO A 57 3.64 21.52 10.96
CA PRO A 57 2.76 22.65 10.70
C PRO A 57 3.43 23.71 9.82
N CYS A 58 2.66 24.30 8.91
CA CYS A 58 3.08 25.42 8.05
C CYS A 58 4.24 25.13 7.08
N HIS A 59 4.70 23.88 6.93
CA HIS A 59 5.75 23.53 5.98
C HIS A 59 5.18 23.14 4.61
N SER A 60 5.87 23.57 3.54
CA SER A 60 5.58 23.21 2.15
C SER A 60 6.14 21.84 1.74
N PHE A 61 6.63 21.06 2.69
CA PHE A 61 7.28 19.77 2.44
C PHE A 61 6.94 18.74 3.52
N LEU A 62 7.03 17.47 3.15
CA LEU A 62 7.00 16.34 4.07
C LEU A 62 8.42 16.02 4.57
N LEU A 63 8.51 15.67 5.85
CA LEU A 63 9.71 15.09 6.45
C LEU A 63 9.67 13.58 6.33
N LEU A 64 10.71 13.01 5.71
CA LEU A 64 10.90 11.57 5.58
C LEU A 64 12.12 11.17 6.40
N LYS A 65 11.90 10.51 7.54
CA LYS A 65 12.97 9.93 8.35
C LYS A 65 13.10 8.46 7.99
N ILE A 66 14.24 8.10 7.41
CA ILE A 66 14.53 6.74 6.97
C ILE A 66 15.35 6.08 8.06
N LEU A 67 14.80 5.02 8.66
CA LEU A 67 15.50 4.20 9.65
C LEU A 67 16.34 3.16 8.91
N LEU A 68 17.57 3.53 8.54
CA LEU A 68 18.51 2.61 7.91
C LEU A 68 19.27 1.81 8.98
N HIS A 69 19.60 0.57 8.64
CA HIS A 69 20.63 -0.21 9.34
C HIS A 69 22.05 0.24 8.95
N SER A 70 22.17 1.05 7.90
CA SER A 70 23.42 1.60 7.38
C SER A 70 23.70 2.97 7.99
N GLN A 71 24.98 3.26 8.24
CA GLN A 71 25.44 4.58 8.67
C GLN A 71 25.44 5.61 7.52
N PHE A 72 25.21 5.17 6.29
CA PHE A 72 25.23 6.03 5.10
C PHE A 72 23.81 6.43 4.68
N PRO A 73 23.63 7.66 4.14
CA PRO A 73 22.37 8.05 3.55
C PRO A 73 22.00 7.12 2.37
N PRO A 74 20.70 7.00 2.05
CA PRO A 74 20.27 6.16 0.94
C PRO A 74 20.83 6.69 -0.39
N SER A 75 21.13 5.77 -1.30
CA SER A 75 21.58 6.08 -2.65
C SER A 75 20.56 6.93 -3.42
N SER A 76 20.97 7.64 -4.47
CA SER A 76 20.02 8.42 -5.29
C SER A 76 18.87 7.57 -5.86
N PRO A 77 19.12 6.36 -6.40
CA PRO A 77 18.05 5.45 -6.83
C PRO A 77 17.09 5.07 -5.69
N ASP A 78 17.61 4.77 -4.49
CA ASP A 78 16.78 4.41 -3.34
C ASP A 78 15.92 5.58 -2.85
N ARG A 79 16.50 6.78 -2.82
CA ARG A 79 15.77 8.00 -2.50
C ARG A 79 14.63 8.22 -3.50
N HIS A 80 14.89 8.03 -4.80
CA HIS A 80 13.88 8.15 -5.83
C HIS A 80 12.76 7.12 -5.66
N ALA A 81 13.10 5.84 -5.43
CA ALA A 81 12.13 4.78 -5.19
C ALA A 81 11.25 5.04 -3.96
N ILE A 82 11.83 5.55 -2.86
CA ILE A 82 11.08 5.93 -1.65
C ILE A 82 10.14 7.10 -1.95
N LEU A 83 10.64 8.14 -2.62
CA LEU A 83 9.82 9.32 -2.97
C LEU A 83 8.65 8.96 -3.89
N ALA A 84 8.86 8.09 -4.88
CA ALA A 84 7.81 7.61 -5.77
C ALA A 84 6.71 6.87 -5.01
N GLN A 85 7.08 5.95 -4.11
CA GLN A 85 6.12 5.23 -3.26
C GLN A 85 5.34 6.19 -2.35
N VAL A 86 6.00 7.16 -1.71
CA VAL A 86 5.34 8.16 -0.86
C VAL A 86 4.39 9.05 -1.67
N GLY A 87 4.81 9.50 -2.85
CA GLY A 87 3.98 10.29 -3.75
C GLY A 87 2.72 9.54 -4.19
N ARG A 88 2.85 8.26 -4.52
CA ARG A 88 1.71 7.39 -4.83
C ARG A 88 0.74 7.27 -3.66
N MET A 89 1.24 6.89 -2.49
CA MET A 89 0.44 6.65 -1.28
C MET A 89 -0.38 7.89 -0.89
N LEU A 90 0.26 9.06 -0.96
CA LEU A 90 -0.31 10.33 -0.48
C LEU A 90 -0.98 11.17 -1.57
N ARG A 91 -0.94 10.69 -2.83
CA ARG A 91 -1.49 11.41 -3.99
C ARG A 91 -0.91 12.83 -4.10
N ILE A 92 0.41 12.88 -4.24
CA ILE A 92 1.19 14.12 -4.37
C ILE A 92 1.66 14.23 -5.83
N SER A 93 0.80 14.78 -6.67
CA SER A 93 1.08 15.18 -8.05
C SER A 93 0.19 16.37 -8.44
N ASP A 94 0.55 17.07 -9.52
CA ASP A 94 -0.25 18.20 -10.04
C ASP A 94 -1.65 17.76 -10.47
N ARG A 95 -1.77 16.51 -10.96
CA ARG A 95 -3.05 15.90 -11.28
C ARG A 95 -3.88 15.64 -10.02
N ASP A 96 -3.29 14.98 -9.01
CA ASP A 96 -4.01 14.68 -7.76
C ASP A 96 -4.55 15.95 -7.11
N GLU A 97 -3.77 17.04 -7.15
CA GLU A 97 -4.22 18.34 -6.68
C GLU A 97 -5.41 18.89 -7.49
N ARG A 98 -5.37 18.77 -8.83
CA ARG A 98 -6.47 19.18 -9.70
C ARG A 98 -7.75 18.39 -9.38
N ASP A 99 -7.65 17.07 -9.27
CA ASP A 99 -8.77 16.18 -8.98
C ASP A 99 -9.42 16.52 -7.62
N VAL A 100 -8.61 16.78 -6.59
CA VAL A 100 -9.09 17.22 -5.27
C VAL A 100 -9.82 18.55 -5.37
N ARG A 101 -9.28 19.53 -6.11
CA ARG A 101 -9.91 20.84 -6.28
C ARG A 101 -11.24 20.74 -7.01
N GLU A 102 -11.33 19.94 -8.07
CA GLU A 102 -12.56 19.70 -8.82
C GLU A 102 -13.62 19.00 -7.96
N PHE A 103 -13.23 17.95 -7.22
CA PHE A 103 -14.12 17.27 -6.28
C PHE A 103 -14.64 18.22 -5.19
N GLN A 104 -13.76 19.03 -4.59
CA GLN A 104 -14.13 19.98 -3.54
C GLN A 104 -14.97 21.15 -4.05
N LYS A 105 -14.83 21.51 -5.34
CA LYS A 105 -15.72 22.46 -6.02
C LYS A 105 -17.13 21.89 -6.16
N ALA A 106 -17.25 20.61 -6.52
CA ALA A 106 -18.53 19.91 -6.61
C ALA A 106 -19.15 19.59 -5.24
N CYS A 107 -18.32 19.42 -4.20
CA CYS A 107 -18.76 19.08 -2.84
C CYS A 107 -18.15 20.02 -1.78
N PRO A 108 -18.76 21.19 -1.52
CA PRO A 108 -18.26 22.14 -0.52
C PRO A 108 -18.15 21.57 0.90
N LYS A 109 -19.01 20.61 1.26
CA LYS A 109 -18.93 19.90 2.55
C LYS A 109 -17.64 19.09 2.68
N ALA A 110 -17.17 18.47 1.60
CA ALA A 110 -15.89 17.78 1.59
C ALA A 110 -14.73 18.76 1.76
N LYS A 111 -14.79 19.91 1.08
CA LYS A 111 -13.82 21.00 1.22
C LYS A 111 -13.70 21.47 2.67
N ALA A 112 -14.82 21.76 3.33
CA ALA A 112 -14.84 22.21 4.71
C ALA A 112 -14.19 21.20 5.69
N ARG A 113 -14.23 19.90 5.36
CA ARG A 113 -13.63 18.82 6.16
C ARG A 113 -12.18 18.50 5.77
N GLY A 114 -11.65 19.11 4.71
CA GLY A 114 -10.35 18.79 4.11
C GLY A 114 -10.31 17.40 3.45
N PHE A 115 -11.47 16.88 3.02
CA PHE A 115 -11.58 15.56 2.38
C PHE A 115 -11.41 15.67 0.86
N GLY A 116 -10.80 14.65 0.24
CA GLY A 116 -10.64 14.57 -1.22
C GLY A 116 -9.44 13.74 -1.65
N ARG A 117 -8.36 13.68 -0.85
CA ARG A 117 -7.24 12.75 -1.12
C ARG A 117 -7.54 11.40 -0.51
N LEU A 118 -7.52 10.36 -1.34
CA LEU A 118 -7.65 8.97 -0.91
C LEU A 118 -6.27 8.34 -0.74
N PHE A 119 -6.01 7.84 0.47
CA PHE A 119 -4.76 7.13 0.79
C PHE A 119 -4.66 5.85 -0.05
N ARG A 120 -3.47 5.53 -0.55
CA ARG A 120 -3.20 4.28 -1.29
C ARG A 120 -2.03 3.53 -0.65
N SER A 121 -1.86 2.27 -1.01
CA SER A 121 -0.61 1.53 -0.78
C SER A 121 0.53 2.04 -1.67
N PRO A 122 1.80 1.64 -1.45
CA PRO A 122 2.93 2.05 -2.28
C PRO A 122 2.95 1.35 -3.65
N SER A 123 2.14 0.31 -3.84
CA SER A 123 1.96 -0.36 -5.12
C SER A 123 0.50 -0.75 -5.35
N ILE A 124 0.14 -0.85 -6.61
CA ILE A 124 -1.17 -1.30 -7.08
C ILE A 124 -1.42 -2.74 -6.64
N PHE A 125 -0.38 -3.58 -6.72
CA PHE A 125 -0.49 -4.98 -6.33
C PHE A 125 -0.91 -5.11 -4.86
N GLU A 126 -0.32 -4.30 -3.97
CA GLU A 126 -0.73 -4.28 -2.56
C GLU A 126 -2.19 -3.82 -2.42
N ASP A 127 -2.61 -2.78 -3.15
CA ASP A 127 -4.01 -2.35 -3.09
C ASP A 127 -4.99 -3.42 -3.61
N ALA A 128 -4.64 -4.10 -4.70
CA ALA A 128 -5.45 -5.15 -5.31
C ALA A 128 -5.59 -6.36 -4.36
N VAL A 129 -4.49 -6.79 -3.73
CA VAL A 129 -4.53 -7.85 -2.72
C VAL A 129 -5.35 -7.40 -1.50
N LYS A 130 -5.13 -6.18 -0.98
CA LYS A 130 -5.94 -5.67 0.14
C LYS A 130 -7.42 -5.64 -0.20
N SER A 131 -7.79 -5.33 -1.43
CA SER A 131 -9.17 -5.38 -1.90
C SER A 131 -9.73 -6.82 -1.82
N ILE A 132 -8.97 -7.85 -2.25
CA ILE A 132 -9.34 -9.27 -2.07
C ILE A 132 -9.58 -9.59 -0.57
N LEU A 133 -8.77 -9.01 0.31
CA LEU A 133 -8.89 -9.22 1.77
C LEU A 133 -10.14 -8.56 2.39
N LEU A 134 -10.82 -7.65 1.69
CA LEU A 134 -12.06 -7.02 2.18
C LEU A 134 -13.31 -7.82 1.81
N CYS A 135 -13.25 -8.60 0.74
CA CYS A 135 -14.42 -9.31 0.23
C CYS A 135 -14.94 -10.33 1.23
N ASN A 136 -16.23 -10.25 1.59
CA ASN A 136 -16.95 -11.25 2.38
C ASN A 136 -16.23 -11.66 3.69
N CYS A 137 -15.79 -10.67 4.46
CA CYS A 137 -15.30 -10.89 5.82
C CYS A 137 -15.48 -9.63 6.69
N THR A 138 -15.29 -9.79 8.00
CA THR A 138 -15.28 -8.65 8.92
C THR A 138 -13.99 -7.84 8.77
N TRP A 139 -14.06 -6.56 9.14
CA TRP A 139 -12.89 -5.69 9.13
C TRP A 139 -11.71 -6.23 9.96
N SER A 140 -11.99 -6.76 11.16
CA SER A 140 -10.98 -7.40 12.02
C SER A 140 -10.28 -8.57 11.30
N LYS A 141 -11.02 -9.36 10.52
CA LYS A 141 -10.42 -10.44 9.72
C LYS A 141 -9.53 -9.90 8.60
N SER A 142 -9.94 -8.83 7.92
CA SER A 142 -9.11 -8.16 6.91
C SER A 142 -7.79 -7.65 7.48
N LEU A 143 -7.81 -7.08 8.69
CA LEU A 143 -6.60 -6.65 9.41
C LEU A 143 -5.68 -7.84 9.72
N GLN A 144 -6.22 -8.94 10.25
CA GLN A 144 -5.45 -10.16 10.54
C GLN A 144 -4.82 -10.76 9.27
N MET A 145 -5.57 -10.79 8.16
CA MET A 145 -5.04 -11.30 6.88
C MET A 145 -3.91 -10.42 6.34
N ALA A 146 -4.03 -9.09 6.42
CA ALA A 146 -2.96 -8.18 6.01
C ALA A 146 -1.70 -8.36 6.85
N GLN A 147 -1.87 -8.52 8.18
CA GLN A 147 -0.78 -8.83 9.09
C GLN A 147 -0.09 -10.16 8.73
N ALA A 148 -0.86 -11.22 8.49
CA ALA A 148 -0.33 -12.53 8.10
C ALA A 148 0.52 -12.49 6.82
N LEU A 149 0.13 -11.67 5.83
CA LEU A 149 0.95 -11.47 4.63
C LEU A 149 2.28 -10.76 4.92
N CYS A 150 2.30 -9.81 5.86
CA CYS A 150 3.54 -9.14 6.27
C CYS A 150 4.46 -10.07 7.09
N GLU A 151 3.88 -10.95 7.90
CA GLU A 151 4.61 -12.03 8.60
C GLU A 151 5.19 -13.05 7.60
N LEU A 152 4.45 -13.42 6.56
CA LEU A 152 4.96 -14.22 5.43
C LEU A 152 6.19 -13.58 4.80
N GLN A 153 6.12 -12.30 4.47
CA GLN A 153 7.23 -11.59 3.83
C GLN A 153 8.48 -11.56 4.72
N PHE A 154 8.30 -11.35 6.03
CA PHE A 154 9.38 -11.46 7.01
C PHE A 154 10.04 -12.85 7.01
N ASP A 155 9.24 -13.91 6.94
CA ASP A 155 9.77 -15.27 6.93
C ASP A 155 10.51 -15.62 5.63
N LEU A 156 10.02 -15.14 4.49
CA LEU A 156 10.67 -15.33 3.18
C LEU A 156 12.06 -14.67 3.16
N THR A 157 12.16 -13.44 3.67
CA THR A 157 13.43 -12.70 3.69
C THR A 157 14.44 -13.26 4.69
N ASN A 158 13.99 -13.76 5.84
CA ASN A 158 14.87 -14.38 6.84
C ASN A 158 15.36 -15.76 6.42
N THR A 159 14.52 -16.56 5.75
CA THR A 159 14.95 -17.86 5.21
C THR A 159 16.06 -17.70 4.18
N ARG A 160 16.01 -16.65 3.34
CA ARG A 160 17.06 -16.33 2.36
C ARG A 160 18.40 -15.97 3.01
N LYS A 161 18.39 -15.32 4.18
CA LYS A 161 19.61 -14.99 4.96
C LYS A 161 20.15 -16.19 5.76
N GLY A 162 19.44 -17.31 5.80
CA GLY A 162 19.61 -18.40 6.77
C GLY A 162 20.22 -19.71 6.27
N LYS A 163 21.05 -19.73 5.23
CA LYS A 163 21.96 -20.88 4.95
C LYS A 163 23.22 -20.91 5.85
N GLY A 164 23.31 -20.04 6.85
CA GLY A 164 24.32 -20.10 7.92
C GLY A 164 23.75 -20.74 9.19
N LYS A 165 24.43 -21.77 9.73
CA LYS A 165 24.08 -22.44 11.00
C LYS A 165 23.81 -21.41 12.10
N ARG A 166 22.58 -21.38 12.64
CA ARG A 166 22.24 -20.59 13.83
C ARG A 166 23.00 -21.11 15.05
N LYS A 167 23.96 -20.34 15.56
CA LYS A 167 24.42 -20.50 16.96
C LYS A 167 23.35 -19.91 17.88
N ARG A 168 22.83 -20.73 18.80
CA ARG A 168 21.99 -20.30 19.93
C ARG A 168 22.85 -19.44 20.87
N GLY A 169 22.86 -18.12 20.63
CA GLY A 169 23.43 -17.12 21.51
C GLY A 169 22.32 -16.38 22.26
N LYS A 170 22.47 -16.29 23.58
CA LYS A 170 21.54 -15.70 24.55
C LYS A 170 21.74 -14.17 24.58
N SER A 171 20.67 -13.44 24.92
CA SER A 171 20.55 -11.98 25.14
C SER A 171 20.24 -11.12 23.90
N SER A 172 18.97 -10.77 23.76
CA SER A 172 18.56 -9.50 23.14
C SER A 172 18.00 -8.62 24.25
N THR A 173 18.41 -7.36 24.23
CA THR A 173 17.94 -6.31 25.15
C THR A 173 16.43 -6.08 24.99
N PRO A 174 15.73 -5.54 26.03
CA PRO A 174 14.26 -5.40 26.03
C PRO A 174 13.69 -4.52 24.91
N LEU A 175 14.53 -3.73 24.22
CA LEU A 175 14.14 -2.89 23.09
C LEU A 175 13.96 -3.65 21.76
N GLN A 176 14.34 -4.93 21.72
CA GLN A 176 14.30 -5.79 20.52
C GLN A 176 13.24 -6.89 20.60
N ALA A 177 12.15 -6.67 21.33
CA ALA A 177 10.87 -7.29 20.98
C ALA A 177 10.31 -6.63 19.71
N GLU A 178 11.15 -6.48 18.67
CA GLU A 178 10.77 -5.90 17.39
C GLU A 178 9.77 -6.85 16.75
N VAL A 179 8.59 -6.30 16.46
CA VAL A 179 7.49 -6.98 15.78
C VAL A 179 8.05 -7.76 14.59
N ARG A 180 7.79 -9.07 14.51
CA ARG A 180 8.15 -9.94 13.37
C ARG A 180 7.31 -9.60 12.13
N MET A 181 7.39 -8.36 11.68
CA MET A 181 6.56 -7.84 10.61
C MET A 181 7.44 -7.30 9.50
N GLY A 182 7.30 -7.92 8.33
CA GLY A 182 7.97 -7.50 7.11
C GLY A 182 7.19 -6.41 6.40
N ASN A 183 7.60 -6.13 5.17
CA ASN A 183 6.78 -5.36 4.26
C ASN A 183 5.60 -6.20 3.76
N PHE A 184 4.64 -5.59 3.07
CA PHE A 184 3.65 -6.36 2.32
C PHE A 184 4.34 -7.18 1.22
N PRO A 185 4.00 -8.42 0.89
CA PRO A 185 4.73 -9.21 -0.11
C PRO A 185 4.55 -8.68 -1.55
N THR A 186 5.59 -8.82 -2.38
CA THR A 186 5.54 -8.55 -3.83
C THR A 186 4.83 -9.68 -4.57
N SER A 187 4.40 -9.41 -5.81
CA SER A 187 3.99 -10.44 -6.76
C SER A 187 5.09 -11.48 -6.98
N LYS A 188 6.36 -11.07 -7.15
CA LYS A 188 7.53 -11.98 -7.25
C LYS A 188 7.65 -12.95 -6.08
N GLU A 189 7.56 -12.44 -4.84
CA GLU A 189 7.66 -13.25 -3.62
C GLU A 189 6.51 -14.26 -3.51
N LEU A 190 5.31 -13.91 -3.99
CA LEU A 190 4.13 -14.77 -3.92
C LEU A 190 4.03 -15.76 -5.09
N ALA A 191 4.44 -15.36 -6.30
CA ALA A 191 4.27 -16.17 -7.51
C ALA A 191 5.03 -17.51 -7.45
N SER A 192 6.11 -17.58 -6.67
CA SER A 192 6.90 -18.80 -6.45
C SER A 192 6.33 -19.74 -5.38
N LEU A 193 5.23 -19.38 -4.71
CA LEU A 193 4.67 -20.18 -3.63
C LEU A 193 3.57 -21.14 -4.12
N GLU A 194 3.48 -22.26 -3.41
CA GLU A 194 2.39 -23.21 -3.55
C GLU A 194 1.19 -22.85 -2.68
N GLU A 195 -0.02 -23.10 -3.17
CA GLU A 195 -1.26 -22.79 -2.44
C GLU A 195 -1.36 -23.56 -1.12
N SER A 196 -0.99 -24.84 -1.13
CA SER A 196 -0.97 -25.70 0.05
C SER A 196 -0.11 -25.11 1.16
N TYR A 197 1.11 -24.68 0.81
CA TYR A 197 2.03 -24.03 1.74
C TYR A 197 1.41 -22.75 2.36
N LEU A 198 0.86 -21.87 1.51
CA LEU A 198 0.30 -20.60 1.98
C LEU A 198 -0.91 -20.83 2.90
N ARG A 199 -1.77 -21.81 2.59
CA ARG A 199 -2.95 -22.14 3.39
C ARG A 199 -2.61 -22.85 4.69
N GLU A 200 -1.62 -23.75 4.68
CA GLU A 200 -1.16 -24.44 5.88
C GLU A 200 -0.50 -23.47 6.86
N LYS A 201 0.37 -22.60 6.35
CA LYS A 201 1.13 -21.67 7.19
C LYS A 201 0.32 -20.45 7.64
N TYR A 202 -0.59 -19.96 6.80
CA TYR A 202 -1.43 -18.79 7.09
C TYR A 202 -2.92 -19.10 6.86
N PRO A 203 -3.53 -19.95 7.70
CA PRO A 203 -4.90 -20.43 7.52
C PRO A 203 -5.96 -19.31 7.56
N VAL A 204 -5.62 -18.15 8.15
CA VAL A 204 -6.47 -16.95 8.19
C VAL A 204 -6.88 -16.46 6.79
N LEU A 205 -6.05 -16.71 5.76
CA LEU A 205 -6.33 -16.33 4.37
C LEU A 205 -7.46 -17.17 3.75
N GLY A 206 -7.64 -18.42 4.20
CA GLY A 206 -8.64 -19.34 3.68
C GLY A 206 -8.57 -19.49 2.15
N TYR A 207 -9.73 -19.46 1.48
CA TYR A 207 -9.81 -19.58 0.03
C TYR A 207 -9.14 -18.42 -0.73
N ARG A 208 -8.91 -17.27 -0.08
CA ARG A 208 -8.29 -16.09 -0.72
C ARG A 208 -6.83 -16.34 -1.09
N ALA A 209 -6.16 -17.25 -0.39
CA ALA A 209 -4.80 -17.66 -0.72
C ALA A 209 -4.66 -18.04 -2.21
N LYS A 210 -5.62 -18.79 -2.75
CA LYS A 210 -5.67 -19.16 -4.16
C LYS A 210 -5.70 -17.94 -5.09
N TYR A 211 -6.59 -16.99 -4.84
CA TYR A 211 -6.76 -15.80 -5.69
C TYR A 211 -5.54 -14.87 -5.60
N ILE A 212 -4.95 -14.73 -4.41
CA ILE A 212 -3.74 -13.93 -4.21
C ILE A 212 -2.56 -14.51 -5.02
N LEU A 213 -2.35 -15.82 -4.95
CA LEU A 213 -1.30 -16.49 -5.73
C LEU A 213 -1.56 -16.44 -7.23
N GLN A 214 -2.82 -16.58 -7.65
CA GLN A 214 -3.19 -16.48 -9.06
C GLN A 214 -2.93 -15.07 -9.60
N LEU A 215 -3.30 -14.02 -8.86
CA LEU A 215 -2.99 -12.63 -9.22
C LEU A 215 -1.48 -12.43 -9.34
N ALA A 216 -0.70 -12.89 -8.35
CA ALA A 216 0.76 -12.81 -8.38
C ALA A 216 1.35 -13.48 -9.63
N LYS A 217 0.93 -14.71 -9.95
CA LYS A 217 1.38 -15.44 -11.15
C LYS A 217 0.98 -14.76 -12.45
N ASN A 218 -0.23 -14.19 -12.52
CA ASN A 218 -0.69 -13.46 -13.70
C ASN A 218 0.12 -12.16 -13.93
N VAL A 219 0.47 -11.46 -12.87
CA VAL A 219 1.35 -10.27 -12.95
C VAL A 219 2.75 -10.67 -13.40
N GLU A 220 3.36 -11.66 -12.77
CA GLU A 220 4.74 -12.07 -13.11
C GLU A 220 4.86 -12.74 -14.49
N SER A 221 3.78 -13.34 -15.00
CA SER A 221 3.75 -13.88 -16.37
C SER A 221 3.42 -12.84 -17.44
N GLY A 222 3.15 -11.59 -17.07
CA GLY A 222 2.77 -10.51 -17.99
C GLY A 222 1.34 -10.63 -18.54
N ARG A 223 0.53 -11.57 -18.04
CA ARG A 223 -0.91 -11.65 -18.41
C ARG A 223 -1.70 -10.45 -17.91
N VAL A 224 -1.20 -9.78 -16.86
CA VAL A 224 -1.80 -8.61 -16.24
C VAL A 224 -0.71 -7.58 -16.00
N SER A 225 -0.79 -6.45 -16.69
CA SER A 225 0.12 -5.33 -16.49
C SER A 225 -0.51 -4.29 -15.58
N LEU A 226 -0.27 -4.40 -14.27
CA LEU A 226 -0.80 -3.43 -13.30
C LEU A 226 -0.25 -2.02 -13.56
N GLN A 227 1.01 -1.91 -13.99
CA GLN A 227 1.62 -0.63 -14.32
C GLN A 227 0.90 0.05 -15.50
N GLU A 228 0.59 -0.68 -16.56
CA GLU A 228 -0.16 -0.14 -17.69
C GLU A 228 -1.56 0.32 -17.27
N MET A 229 -2.22 -0.40 -16.36
CA MET A 229 -3.49 0.06 -15.78
C MET A 229 -3.33 1.40 -15.04
N GLU A 230 -2.27 1.57 -14.25
CA GLU A 230 -2.00 2.85 -13.57
C GLU A 230 -1.74 3.98 -14.54
N GLU A 231 -0.92 3.72 -15.56
CA GLU A 231 -0.61 4.70 -16.58
C GLU A 231 -1.85 5.08 -17.40
N THR A 232 -2.71 4.11 -17.72
CA THR A 232 -3.97 4.34 -18.43
C THR A 232 -4.90 5.21 -17.58
N MET A 233 -5.09 4.86 -16.30
CA MET A 233 -5.88 5.69 -15.37
C MET A 233 -5.27 7.06 -15.12
N ASN A 234 -3.95 7.20 -15.28
CA ASN A 234 -3.27 8.48 -15.17
C ASN A 234 -3.45 9.38 -16.37
N LYS A 235 -3.62 8.80 -17.57
CA LYS A 235 -3.83 9.54 -18.83
C LYS A 235 -5.32 9.81 -19.07
N GLU A 236 -6.18 8.81 -18.89
CA GLU A 236 -7.60 8.81 -19.23
C GLU A 236 -8.47 8.45 -18.00
N PRO A 237 -8.60 9.35 -17.01
CA PRO A 237 -9.26 9.08 -15.71
C PRO A 237 -10.72 8.63 -15.77
N TYR A 238 -11.42 8.89 -16.87
CA TYR A 238 -12.83 8.56 -17.05
C TYR A 238 -13.05 7.22 -17.75
N ASP A 239 -12.00 6.54 -18.21
CA ASP A 239 -12.08 5.20 -18.81
C ASP A 239 -11.93 4.10 -17.74
N TYR A 240 -12.74 4.21 -16.69
CA TYR A 240 -12.83 3.17 -15.66
C TYR A 240 -13.39 1.85 -16.21
N GLU A 241 -14.11 1.90 -17.34
CA GLU A 241 -14.71 0.74 -17.99
C GLU A 241 -13.64 -0.19 -18.56
N ARG A 242 -12.59 0.35 -19.19
CA ARG A 242 -11.47 -0.45 -19.67
C ARG A 242 -10.74 -1.18 -18.54
N VAL A 243 -10.41 -0.46 -17.46
CA VAL A 243 -9.76 -1.10 -16.29
C VAL A 243 -10.70 -2.10 -15.62
N TYR A 244 -11.99 -1.80 -15.57
CA TYR A 244 -13.00 -2.71 -15.07
C TYR A 244 -13.07 -4.01 -15.89
N GLN A 245 -13.04 -3.91 -17.22
CA GLN A 245 -13.02 -5.06 -18.13
C GLN A 245 -11.78 -5.92 -17.89
N GLU A 246 -10.60 -5.32 -17.82
CA GLU A 246 -9.35 -6.04 -17.54
C GLU A 246 -9.39 -6.76 -16.18
N LEU A 247 -9.92 -6.11 -15.14
CA LEU A 247 -10.09 -6.74 -13.82
C LEU A 247 -11.13 -7.86 -13.82
N SER A 248 -12.20 -7.74 -14.61
CA SER A 248 -13.27 -8.76 -14.69
C SER A 248 -12.80 -10.11 -15.22
N HIS A 249 -11.68 -10.13 -15.95
CA HIS A 249 -11.04 -11.35 -16.42
C HIS A 249 -10.18 -12.04 -15.35
N LEU A 250 -10.04 -11.44 -14.16
CA LEU A 250 -9.26 -12.01 -13.05
C LEU A 250 -10.14 -12.80 -12.09
N ASN A 251 -9.76 -14.05 -11.86
CA ASN A 251 -10.41 -14.87 -10.84
C ASN A 251 -10.25 -14.22 -9.46
N GLY A 252 -11.38 -14.07 -8.75
CA GLY A 252 -11.46 -13.37 -7.47
C GLY A 252 -11.97 -11.92 -7.60
N PHE A 253 -11.99 -11.36 -8.81
CA PHE A 253 -12.44 -10.00 -9.12
C PHE A 253 -13.85 -10.00 -9.74
N GLY A 254 -14.85 -10.18 -8.88
CA GLY A 254 -16.27 -10.03 -9.26
C GLY A 254 -16.71 -8.56 -9.32
N LEU A 255 -17.95 -8.30 -9.79
CA LEU A 255 -18.57 -6.98 -9.93
C LEU A 255 -18.31 -6.03 -8.74
N TRP A 256 -18.42 -6.55 -7.51
CA TRP A 256 -18.18 -5.80 -6.27
C TRP A 256 -16.70 -5.50 -6.00
N LEU A 257 -15.81 -6.46 -6.23
CA LEU A 257 -14.38 -6.26 -6.01
C LEU A 257 -13.78 -5.30 -7.05
N ASN A 258 -14.28 -5.32 -8.28
CA ASN A 258 -13.87 -4.37 -9.32
C ASN A 258 -14.22 -2.94 -8.93
N ARG A 259 -15.44 -2.69 -8.42
CA ARG A 259 -15.83 -1.37 -7.94
C ARG A 259 -15.00 -0.91 -6.75
N ILE A 260 -14.71 -1.79 -5.80
CA ILE A 260 -13.84 -1.47 -4.65
C ILE A 260 -12.42 -1.17 -5.15
N THR A 261 -11.83 -2.06 -5.94
CA THR A 261 -10.46 -1.88 -6.46
C THR A 261 -10.40 -0.59 -7.26
N VAL A 262 -11.24 -0.41 -8.29
CA VAL A 262 -11.29 0.83 -9.07
C VAL A 262 -11.49 2.08 -8.19
N ASN A 263 -12.36 2.05 -7.18
CA ASN A 263 -12.58 3.22 -6.33
C ASN A 263 -11.47 3.51 -5.32
N PHE A 264 -10.83 2.49 -4.75
CA PHE A 264 -9.78 2.67 -3.74
C PHE A 264 -8.40 2.80 -4.36
N THR A 265 -8.16 2.18 -5.51
CA THR A 265 -6.85 2.13 -6.16
C THR A 265 -6.69 3.14 -7.28
N TRP A 266 -7.78 3.44 -8.01
CA TRP A 266 -7.69 4.10 -9.32
C TRP A 266 -8.48 5.41 -9.48
N THR A 267 -9.63 5.60 -8.85
CA THR A 267 -10.41 6.85 -9.00
C THR A 267 -10.11 7.85 -7.88
N ALA A 268 -10.27 9.14 -8.19
CA ALA A 268 -10.21 10.24 -7.22
C ALA A 268 -11.57 10.57 -6.59
N PHE A 269 -12.64 9.88 -7.04
CA PHE A 269 -14.02 10.18 -6.69
C PHE A 269 -14.67 8.95 -6.04
N PRO A 270 -15.00 8.98 -4.75
CA PRO A 270 -16.03 8.08 -4.23
C PRO A 270 -17.36 8.52 -4.86
N PHE A 271 -17.90 7.73 -5.80
CA PHE A 271 -19.13 8.09 -6.50
C PHE A 271 -20.34 8.23 -5.56
N GLN A 272 -21.27 9.06 -6.04
CA GLN A 272 -22.61 9.45 -5.56
C GLN A 272 -23.60 8.33 -5.16
N GLN A 273 -23.19 7.09 -4.89
CA GLN A 273 -24.14 6.00 -4.55
C GLN A 273 -23.59 5.07 -3.46
N ILE A 274 -23.31 5.66 -2.30
CA ILE A 274 -23.48 4.95 -1.04
C ILE A 274 -24.47 5.80 -0.25
N GLU A 275 -25.77 5.53 -0.45
CA GLU A 275 -26.75 5.93 0.54
C GLU A 275 -26.37 5.23 1.85
N LEU A 276 -26.23 6.03 2.90
CA LEU A 276 -26.08 5.58 4.28
C LEU A 276 -27.39 4.94 4.75
#